data_AF-A0A8H5HD38-F1
#
_entry.id   AF-A0A8H5HD38-F1
#
_cell.length_a   1.000
_cell.length_b   1.000
_cell.length_c   1.000
_cell.angle_alpha   90.00
_cell.angle_beta   90.00
_cell.angle_gamma   90.00
#
_symmetry.space_group_name_H-M   'P 1'
#
loop_
_entity.id
_entity.type
_entity.pdbx_description
1 polymer ?
#
loop_
_entity_poly.entity_id
_entity_poly.type
_entity_poly.pdbx_seq_one_letter_code
_entity_poly.pdbx_strand_id
1 'polypeptide(L)'
;MQYPSVFVKIRATALGCLSLAGVLWAILLCIVLFSQWEVLDISERTLVLLMLVTHTISAVVLLILLIVVFRPWLDAARIMLLLMAHIGIAGAFAYWYPNFKCVTQDPAQEAVCKLIIAYILIASWIVPFLFVVYGSGLALMVWRRRITSSKSLIPVDDEEKTLGRRNMKEKTPSKPKFAHRISNLEHFSNLSGSSRYSQSTKRSSLVEKSNSESVKIVAARLSKPLPTFHF
;
A
#
# COMPACT_ATOMS: atom_id res chain seq x y z
N MET A 1 11.04 7.05 7.30
CA MET A 1 11.30 5.77 6.60
C MET A 1 11.19 6.02 5.10
N GLN A 2 12.32 6.02 4.38
CA GLN A 2 12.31 6.12 2.93
C GLN A 2 11.91 4.75 2.37
N TYR A 3 10.77 4.68 1.68
CA TYR A 3 10.38 3.48 0.94
C TYR A 3 11.10 3.48 -0.42
N PRO A 4 11.50 2.30 -0.94
CA PRO A 4 12.05 2.23 -2.29
C PRO A 4 11.02 2.80 -3.28
N SER A 5 11.47 3.67 -4.19
CA SER A 5 10.62 4.39 -5.14
C SER A 5 9.75 3.46 -6.01
N VAL A 6 10.23 2.24 -6.25
CA VAL A 6 9.51 1.16 -6.95
C VAL A 6 8.21 0.77 -6.23
N PHE A 7 8.22 0.72 -4.90
CA PHE A 7 7.05 0.33 -4.10
C PHE A 7 5.91 1.34 -4.23
N VAL A 8 6.24 2.63 -4.17
CA VAL A 8 5.25 3.71 -4.28
C VAL A 8 4.61 3.70 -5.67
N LYS A 9 5.41 3.47 -6.72
CA LYS A 9 4.92 3.36 -8.10
C LYS A 9 3.95 2.20 -8.27
N ILE A 10 4.34 0.98 -7.86
CA ILE A 10 3.48 -0.22 -7.98
C ILE A 10 2.17 -0.03 -7.21
N ARG A 11 2.23 0.50 -5.98
CA ARG A 11 1.02 0.77 -5.19
C ARG A 11 0.11 1.78 -5.86
N ALA A 12 0.66 2.89 -6.35
CA ALA A 12 -0.12 3.91 -7.04
C ALA A 12 -0.77 3.36 -8.33
N THR A 13 -0.03 2.57 -9.11
CA THR A 13 -0.57 1.89 -10.30
C THR A 13 -1.67 0.91 -9.93
N ALA A 14 -1.47 0.05 -8.93
CA ALA A 14 -2.47 -0.93 -8.51
C ALA A 14 -3.74 -0.25 -7.97
N LEU A 15 -3.61 0.71 -7.05
CA LEU A 15 -4.75 1.46 -6.53
C LEU A 15 -5.47 2.25 -7.62
N GLY A 16 -4.73 2.82 -8.56
CA GLY A 16 -5.29 3.47 -9.75
C GLY A 16 -6.10 2.50 -10.61
N CYS A 17 -5.56 1.33 -10.92
CA CYS A 17 -6.26 0.29 -11.67
C CYS A 17 -7.53 -0.20 -10.94
N LEU A 18 -7.45 -0.44 -9.63
CA LEU A 18 -8.62 -0.84 -8.82
C LEU A 18 -9.69 0.28 -8.80
N SER A 19 -9.26 1.55 -8.69
CA SER A 19 -10.18 2.70 -8.71
C SER A 19 -10.86 2.84 -10.07
N LEU A 20 -10.12 2.76 -11.17
CA LEU A 20 -10.67 2.80 -12.53
C LEU A 20 -11.63 1.65 -12.79
N ALA A 21 -11.27 0.43 -12.38
CA ALA A 21 -12.15 -0.74 -12.49
C ALA A 21 -13.44 -0.53 -11.68
N GLY A 22 -13.35 0.00 -10.46
CA GLY A 22 -14.50 0.30 -9.61
C GLY A 22 -15.43 1.37 -10.22
N VAL A 23 -14.87 2.43 -10.81
CA VAL A 23 -15.65 3.48 -11.50
C VAL A 23 -16.31 2.94 -12.76
N LEU A 24 -15.56 2.21 -13.59
CA LEU A 24 -16.12 1.58 -14.80
C LEU A 24 -17.27 0.64 -14.44
N TRP A 25 -17.10 -0.14 -13.39
CA TRP A 25 -18.14 -1.04 -12.89
C TRP A 25 -19.37 -0.29 -12.37
N ALA A 26 -19.18 0.79 -11.61
CA ALA A 26 -20.27 1.65 -11.17
C ALA A 26 -21.06 2.25 -12.35
N ILE A 27 -20.37 2.69 -13.41
CA ILE A 27 -21.01 3.18 -14.63
C ILE A 27 -21.86 2.09 -15.29
N LEU A 28 -21.32 0.87 -15.43
CA LEU A 28 -22.07 -0.26 -15.98
C LEU A 28 -23.31 -0.59 -15.14
N LEU A 29 -23.19 -0.58 -13.80
CA LEU A 29 -24.33 -0.77 -12.90
C LEU A 29 -25.37 0.34 -13.04
N CYS A 30 -24.96 1.60 -13.19
CA CYS A 30 -25.88 2.70 -13.46
C CYS A 30 -26.64 2.47 -14.77
N ILE A 31 -25.95 2.11 -15.85
CA ILE A 31 -26.60 1.83 -17.15
C ILE A 31 -27.63 0.71 -17.00
N VAL A 32 -27.24 -0.41 -16.39
CA VAL A 32 -28.14 -1.55 -16.13
C VAL A 32 -29.36 -1.10 -15.30
N LEU A 33 -29.12 -0.36 -14.22
CA LEU A 33 -30.17 0.12 -13.33
C LEU A 33 -31.18 1.02 -14.06
N PHE A 34 -30.71 1.92 -14.93
CA PHE A 34 -31.58 2.77 -15.73
C PHE A 34 -32.31 2.00 -16.83
N SER A 35 -31.65 1.07 -17.52
CA SER A 35 -32.27 0.28 -18.59
C SER A 35 -33.33 -0.70 -18.08
N GLN A 36 -33.17 -1.21 -16.86
CA GLN A 36 -34.03 -2.24 -16.28
C GLN A 36 -34.93 -1.71 -15.16
N TRP A 37 -35.00 -0.38 -14.97
CA TRP A 37 -35.68 0.23 -13.82
C TRP A 37 -37.14 -0.19 -13.71
N GLU A 38 -37.88 -0.26 -14.82
CA GLU A 38 -39.31 -0.60 -14.79
C GLU A 38 -39.58 -2.11 -14.63
N VAL A 39 -38.60 -2.95 -15.00
CA VAL A 39 -38.76 -4.41 -15.06
C VAL A 39 -38.35 -5.08 -13.75
N LEU A 40 -37.36 -4.52 -13.04
CA LEU A 40 -36.84 -5.12 -11.81
C LEU A 40 -37.84 -5.03 -10.66
N ASP A 41 -37.90 -6.07 -9.84
CA ASP A 41 -38.64 -6.05 -8.58
C ASP A 41 -37.95 -5.14 -7.54
N ILE A 42 -38.70 -4.69 -6.52
CA ILE A 42 -38.19 -3.76 -5.51
C ILE A 42 -36.97 -4.30 -4.73
N SER A 43 -36.94 -5.62 -4.50
CA SER A 43 -35.83 -6.33 -3.86
C SER A 43 -34.57 -6.30 -4.74
N GLU A 44 -34.73 -6.53 -6.04
CA GLU A 44 -33.66 -6.52 -7.04
C GLU A 44 -33.08 -5.12 -7.19
N ARG A 45 -33.95 -4.10 -7.29
CA ARG A 45 -33.53 -2.69 -7.33
C ARG A 45 -32.69 -2.34 -6.11
N THR A 46 -33.13 -2.76 -4.92
CA THR A 46 -32.42 -2.50 -3.67
C THR A 46 -31.06 -3.18 -3.65
N LEU A 47 -30.95 -4.43 -4.12
CA LEU A 47 -29.67 -5.15 -4.22
C LEU A 47 -28.70 -4.49 -5.21
N VAL A 48 -29.18 -4.11 -6.40
CA VAL A 48 -28.36 -3.41 -7.40
C VAL A 48 -27.91 -2.05 -6.87
N LEU A 49 -28.79 -1.31 -6.18
CA LEU A 49 -28.44 -0.06 -5.50
C LEU A 49 -27.38 -0.25 -4.41
N LEU A 50 -27.50 -1.28 -3.57
CA LEU A 50 -26.50 -1.61 -2.54
C LEU A 50 -25.14 -1.95 -3.17
N MET A 51 -25.15 -2.69 -4.27
CA MET A 51 -23.94 -3.02 -5.03
C MET A 51 -23.32 -1.76 -5.64
N LEU A 52 -24.13 -0.86 -6.21
CA LEU A 52 -23.69 0.44 -6.72
C LEU A 52 -23.09 1.32 -5.62
N VAL A 53 -23.78 1.48 -4.49
CA VAL A 53 -23.31 2.24 -3.33
C VAL A 53 -21.99 1.67 -2.80
N THR A 54 -21.86 0.36 -2.76
CA THR A 54 -20.61 -0.27 -2.28
C THR A 54 -19.45 -0.02 -3.25
N HIS A 55 -19.69 -0.05 -4.56
CA HIS A 55 -18.67 0.26 -5.55
C HIS A 55 -18.27 1.75 -5.53
N THR A 56 -19.22 2.66 -5.34
CA THR A 56 -18.92 4.10 -5.21
C THR A 56 -18.14 4.40 -3.93
N ILE A 57 -18.56 3.87 -2.79
CA ILE A 57 -17.81 4.00 -1.52
C ILE A 57 -16.41 3.39 -1.69
N SER A 58 -16.29 2.22 -2.30
CA SER A 58 -15.00 1.58 -2.55
C SER A 58 -14.08 2.46 -3.40
N ALA A 59 -14.60 3.03 -4.49
CA ALA A 59 -13.84 3.92 -5.36
C ALA A 59 -13.37 5.18 -4.60
N VAL A 60 -14.24 5.79 -3.79
CA VAL A 60 -13.88 6.95 -2.95
C VAL A 60 -12.82 6.58 -1.92
N VAL A 61 -12.97 5.45 -1.23
CA VAL A 61 -11.98 4.98 -0.24
C VAL A 61 -10.63 4.70 -0.91
N LEU A 62 -10.62 4.09 -2.11
CA LEU A 62 -9.40 3.85 -2.88
C LEU A 62 -8.72 5.16 -3.31
N LEU A 63 -9.48 6.16 -3.73
CA LEU A 63 -8.96 7.50 -4.05
C LEU A 63 -8.37 8.19 -2.80
N ILE A 64 -9.04 8.08 -1.65
CA ILE A 64 -8.51 8.59 -0.38
C ILE A 64 -7.20 7.86 -0.02
N LEU A 65 -7.14 6.54 -0.20
CA LEU A 65 -5.94 5.74 0.06
C LEU A 65 -4.77 6.05 -0.89
N LEU A 66 -5.07 6.56 -2.08
CA LEU A 66 -4.08 7.07 -3.04
C LEU A 66 -3.40 8.35 -2.51
N ILE A 67 -4.16 9.25 -1.87
CA ILE A 67 -3.70 10.56 -1.41
C ILE A 67 -3.07 10.48 -0.01
N VAL A 68 -3.61 9.64 0.88
CA VAL A 68 -3.19 9.57 2.28
C VAL A 68 -1.84 8.84 2.43
N VAL A 69 -1.01 9.34 3.36
CA VAL A 69 0.29 8.75 3.70
C VAL A 69 0.13 7.26 4.06
N PHE A 70 0.98 6.43 3.45
CA PHE A 70 0.92 4.99 3.58
C PHE A 70 1.11 4.51 5.02
N ARG A 71 0.07 3.86 5.57
CA ARG A 71 0.14 3.10 6.83
C ARG A 71 -0.25 1.64 6.55
N PRO A 72 0.71 0.70 6.55
CA PRO A 72 0.48 -0.67 6.06
C PRO A 72 -0.62 -1.43 6.84
N TRP A 73 -0.69 -1.24 8.16
CA TRP A 73 -1.71 -1.88 9.00
C TRP A 73 -3.12 -1.36 8.72
N LEU A 74 -3.26 -0.04 8.57
CA LEU A 74 -4.55 0.58 8.32
C LEU A 74 -5.04 0.29 6.90
N ASP A 75 -4.12 0.27 5.94
CA ASP A 75 -4.40 -0.07 4.53
C ASP A 75 -4.90 -1.52 4.43
N ALA A 76 -4.21 -2.47 5.10
CA ALA A 76 -4.63 -3.86 5.13
C ALA A 76 -6.03 -4.05 5.74
N ALA A 77 -6.32 -3.40 6.87
CA ALA A 77 -7.64 -3.47 7.50
C ALA A 77 -8.75 -2.92 6.61
N ARG A 78 -8.51 -1.79 5.94
CA ARG A 78 -9.47 -1.18 5.01
C ARG A 78 -9.71 -2.05 3.79
N ILE A 79 -8.66 -2.61 3.20
CA ILE A 79 -8.77 -3.52 2.04
C ILE A 79 -9.51 -4.80 2.42
N MET A 80 -9.25 -5.37 3.61
CA MET A 80 -9.97 -6.54 4.11
C MET A 80 -11.45 -6.23 4.36
N LEU A 81 -11.77 -5.07 4.93
CA LEU A 81 -13.17 -4.65 5.13
C LEU A 81 -13.88 -4.49 3.78
N LEU A 82 -13.25 -3.84 2.80
CA LEU A 82 -13.78 -3.70 1.45
C LEU A 82 -13.99 -5.07 0.79
N LEU A 83 -13.01 -5.97 0.89
CA LEU A 83 -13.11 -7.32 0.37
C LEU A 83 -14.28 -8.09 0.99
N MET A 84 -14.44 -8.02 2.32
CA MET A 84 -15.55 -8.67 3.02
C MET A 84 -16.91 -8.08 2.61
N ALA A 85 -17.01 -6.76 2.41
CA ALA A 85 -18.23 -6.13 1.92
C ALA A 85 -18.57 -6.61 0.50
N HIS A 86 -17.59 -6.67 -0.40
CA HIS A 86 -17.79 -7.16 -1.77
C HIS A 86 -18.17 -8.65 -1.82
N ILE A 87 -17.48 -9.49 -1.04
CA ILE A 87 -17.82 -10.92 -0.94
C ILE A 87 -19.21 -11.09 -0.33
N GLY A 88 -19.55 -10.33 0.70
CA GLY A 88 -20.87 -10.38 1.35
C GLY A 88 -22.00 -10.04 0.38
N ILE A 89 -21.84 -8.98 -0.41
CA ILE A 89 -22.84 -8.56 -1.39
C ILE A 89 -22.91 -9.54 -2.56
N ALA A 90 -21.77 -9.99 -3.10
CA ALA A 90 -21.74 -10.99 -4.17
C ALA A 90 -22.35 -12.33 -3.70
N GLY A 91 -22.08 -12.73 -2.46
CA GLY A 91 -22.64 -13.92 -1.83
C GLY A 91 -24.15 -13.79 -1.59
N ALA A 92 -24.61 -12.64 -1.09
CA ALA A 92 -26.03 -12.34 -0.99
C ALA A 92 -26.69 -12.40 -2.38
N PHE A 93 -26.10 -11.75 -3.39
CA PHE A 93 -26.63 -11.78 -4.75
C PHE A 93 -26.70 -13.20 -5.33
N ALA A 94 -25.67 -14.02 -5.11
CA ALA A 94 -25.66 -15.43 -5.50
C ALA A 94 -26.75 -16.25 -4.78
N TYR A 95 -26.99 -15.96 -3.51
CA TYR A 95 -28.03 -16.63 -2.72
C TYR A 95 -29.45 -16.25 -3.18
N TRP A 96 -29.67 -14.98 -3.52
CA TRP A 96 -30.98 -14.51 -4.01
C TRP A 96 -31.21 -14.78 -5.50
N TYR A 97 -30.15 -15.02 -6.28
CA TYR A 97 -30.20 -15.32 -7.73
C TYR A 97 -31.33 -16.27 -8.19
N PRO A 98 -31.51 -17.46 -7.61
CA PRO A 98 -32.53 -18.40 -8.07
C PRO A 98 -33.97 -17.93 -7.86
N ASN A 99 -34.20 -16.91 -7.02
CA ASN A 99 -35.52 -16.37 -6.73
C ASN A 99 -35.93 -15.25 -7.71
N PHE A 100 -35.03 -14.78 -8.56
CA PHE A 100 -35.33 -13.74 -9.54
C PHE A 100 -36.26 -14.30 -10.63
N LYS A 101 -37.47 -13.74 -10.70
CA LYS A 101 -38.47 -14.10 -11.72
C LYS A 101 -38.51 -12.98 -12.76
N CYS A 102 -38.03 -13.26 -13.96
CA CYS A 102 -38.23 -12.36 -15.08
C CYS A 102 -39.72 -12.40 -15.47
N VAL A 103 -40.49 -11.39 -15.07
CA VAL A 103 -41.90 -11.24 -15.45
C VAL A 103 -41.95 -10.70 -16.90
N THR A 104 -41.62 -11.55 -17.87
CA THR A 104 -41.74 -11.22 -19.29
C THR A 104 -42.65 -12.23 -19.98
N GLN A 105 -43.57 -11.71 -20.81
CA GLN A 105 -44.57 -12.50 -21.52
C GLN A 105 -43.99 -13.26 -22.73
N ASP A 106 -42.77 -12.91 -23.16
CA ASP A 106 -42.06 -13.50 -24.29
C ASP A 106 -40.89 -14.39 -23.80
N PRO A 107 -40.84 -15.68 -24.20
CA PRO A 107 -39.74 -16.59 -23.84
C PRO A 107 -38.36 -16.12 -24.33
N ALA A 108 -38.29 -15.35 -25.43
CA ALA A 108 -37.02 -14.82 -25.92
C ALA A 108 -36.43 -13.77 -24.96
N GLN A 109 -37.29 -12.97 -24.31
CA GLN A 109 -36.84 -11.93 -23.37
C GLN A 109 -36.44 -12.52 -22.01
N GLU A 110 -37.05 -13.62 -21.60
CA GLU A 110 -36.69 -14.32 -20.36
C GLU A 110 -35.22 -14.80 -20.41
N ALA A 111 -34.80 -15.37 -21.54
CA ALA A 111 -33.43 -15.83 -21.72
C ALA A 111 -32.40 -14.69 -21.61
N VAL A 112 -32.70 -13.53 -22.21
CA VAL A 112 -31.82 -12.35 -22.17
C VAL A 112 -31.75 -11.78 -20.74
N CYS A 113 -32.87 -11.71 -20.04
CA CYS A 113 -32.92 -11.27 -18.64
C CYS A 113 -32.02 -12.15 -17.75
N LYS A 114 -32.19 -13.47 -17.81
CA LYS A 114 -31.35 -14.42 -17.06
C LYS A 114 -29.88 -14.33 -17.42
N LEU A 115 -29.56 -14.11 -18.69
CA LEU A 115 -28.19 -13.93 -19.17
C LEU A 115 -27.54 -12.67 -18.57
N ILE A 116 -28.26 -11.55 -18.55
CA ILE A 116 -27.76 -10.28 -17.98
C ILE A 116 -27.50 -10.42 -16.49
N ILE A 117 -28.44 -11.02 -15.73
CA ILE A 117 -28.27 -11.23 -14.29
C ILE A 117 -27.09 -12.16 -14.02
N ALA A 118 -26.95 -13.25 -14.78
CA ALA A 118 -25.81 -14.16 -14.68
C ALA A 118 -24.48 -13.45 -15.00
N TYR A 119 -24.47 -12.57 -16.00
CA TYR A 119 -23.29 -11.78 -16.35
C TYR A 119 -22.90 -10.83 -15.22
N ILE A 120 -23.86 -10.12 -14.62
CA ILE A 120 -23.63 -9.26 -13.45
C ILE A 120 -23.09 -10.08 -12.29
N LEU A 121 -23.65 -11.26 -12.03
CA LEU A 121 -23.17 -12.18 -11.00
C LEU A 121 -21.70 -12.54 -11.25
N ILE A 122 -21.36 -13.07 -12.43
CA ILE A 122 -19.99 -13.48 -12.76
C ILE A 122 -19.03 -12.30 -12.65
N ALA A 123 -19.39 -11.17 -13.24
CA ALA A 123 -18.50 -10.03 -13.28
C ALA A 123 -18.40 -9.29 -11.92
N SER A 124 -19.37 -9.48 -11.01
CA SER A 124 -19.25 -9.04 -9.61
C SER A 124 -18.10 -9.71 -8.85
N TRP A 125 -17.63 -10.90 -9.28
CA TRP A 125 -16.50 -11.60 -8.68
C TRP A 125 -15.13 -11.05 -9.12
N ILE A 126 -15.08 -10.30 -10.22
CA ILE A 126 -13.84 -9.73 -10.75
C ILE A 126 -13.22 -8.77 -9.72
N VAL A 127 -14.05 -7.93 -9.09
CA VAL A 127 -13.60 -6.95 -8.10
C VAL A 127 -13.02 -7.61 -6.83
N PRO A 128 -13.71 -8.55 -6.15
CA PRO A 128 -13.12 -9.37 -5.10
C PRO A 128 -11.81 -10.04 -5.51
N PHE A 129 -11.75 -10.62 -6.71
CA PHE A 129 -10.55 -11.28 -7.19
C PHE A 129 -9.37 -10.30 -7.30
N LEU A 130 -9.60 -9.10 -7.85
CA LEU A 130 -8.59 -8.04 -7.91
C LEU A 130 -8.12 -7.62 -6.51
N PHE A 131 -9.03 -7.51 -5.53
CA PHE A 131 -8.67 -7.23 -4.14
C PHE A 131 -7.84 -8.35 -3.51
N VAL A 132 -8.16 -9.63 -3.78
CA VAL A 132 -7.37 -10.78 -3.31
C VAL A 132 -5.97 -10.77 -3.92
N VAL A 133 -5.85 -10.53 -5.23
CA VAL A 133 -4.55 -10.44 -5.90
C VAL A 133 -3.73 -9.29 -5.30
N TYR A 134 -4.31 -8.11 -5.13
CA TYR A 134 -3.65 -6.98 -4.50
C TYR A 134 -3.22 -7.27 -3.05
N GLY A 135 -4.13 -7.85 -2.25
CA GLY A 135 -3.88 -8.23 -0.86
C GLY A 135 -2.79 -9.29 -0.72
N SER A 136 -2.79 -10.31 -1.58
CA SER A 136 -1.75 -11.34 -1.62
C SER A 136 -0.38 -10.75 -1.99
N GLY A 137 -0.33 -9.81 -2.95
CA GLY A 137 0.88 -9.08 -3.30
C GLY A 137 1.44 -8.28 -2.11
N LEU A 138 0.57 -7.58 -1.38
CA LEU A 138 0.97 -6.88 -0.14
C LEU A 138 1.50 -7.86 0.92
N ALA A 139 0.81 -8.97 1.14
CA ALA A 139 1.20 -10.00 2.11
C ALA A 139 2.57 -10.61 1.76
N LEU A 140 2.79 -10.98 0.50
CA LEU A 140 4.06 -11.51 0.00
C LEU A 140 5.21 -10.50 0.19
N MET A 141 4.96 -9.22 -0.07
CA MET A 141 5.97 -8.17 0.14
C MET A 141 6.33 -7.99 1.62
N VAL A 142 5.34 -7.98 2.52
CA VAL A 142 5.58 -7.90 3.96
C VAL A 142 6.34 -9.12 4.45
N TRP A 143 5.97 -10.31 3.96
CA TRP A 143 6.63 -11.56 4.30
C TRP A 143 8.09 -11.59 3.84
N ARG A 144 8.36 -11.22 2.59
CA ARG A 144 9.74 -11.11 2.07
C ARG A 144 10.58 -10.15 2.89
N ARG A 145 10.04 -8.99 3.26
CA ARG A 145 10.75 -8.01 4.09
C ARG A 145 11.11 -8.57 5.47
N ARG A 146 10.21 -9.31 6.11
CA ARG A 146 10.48 -9.97 7.40
C ARG A 146 11.60 -11.02 7.29
N ILE A 147 11.61 -11.81 6.21
CA ILE A 147 12.66 -12.82 5.98
C ILE A 147 14.03 -12.15 5.80
N THR A 148 14.14 -11.12 4.96
CA THR A 148 15.41 -10.42 4.74
C THR A 148 15.93 -9.76 6.02
N SER A 149 15.04 -9.17 6.83
CA SER A 149 15.41 -8.57 8.10
C SER A 149 15.89 -9.59 9.14
N SER A 150 15.39 -10.83 9.09
CA SER A 150 15.81 -11.88 10.02
C SER A 150 17.22 -12.40 9.70
N LYS A 151 17.60 -12.41 8.42
CA LYS A 151 18.94 -12.86 7.99
C LYS A 151 20.07 -11.90 8.39
N SER A 152 19.81 -10.61 8.57
CA SER A 152 20.88 -9.67 8.99
C SER A 152 21.19 -9.70 10.48
N LEU A 153 20.45 -10.48 11.27
CA LEU A 153 20.58 -10.54 12.73
C LEU A 153 21.27 -11.83 13.22
N ILE A 154 21.73 -12.68 12.31
CA ILE A 154 22.64 -13.77 12.65
C ILE A 154 24.06 -13.19 12.52
N PRO A 155 24.71 -12.77 13.62
CA PRO A 155 26.11 -12.42 13.59
C PRO A 155 26.90 -13.66 13.16
N VAL A 156 27.75 -13.48 12.16
CA VAL A 156 28.76 -14.46 11.75
C VAL A 156 29.85 -14.43 12.82
N ASP A 157 29.63 -15.11 13.94
CA ASP A 157 30.61 -15.24 15.04
C ASP A 157 31.47 -16.52 14.94
N ASP A 158 31.57 -17.16 13.77
CA ASP A 158 32.26 -18.44 13.60
C ASP A 158 33.37 -18.44 12.52
N GLU A 159 34.10 -17.34 12.32
CA GLU A 159 35.28 -17.34 11.44
C GLU A 159 36.57 -16.77 12.06
N GLU A 160 36.74 -16.89 13.38
CA GLU A 160 38.03 -16.56 14.05
C GLU A 160 38.55 -17.71 14.94
N LYS A 161 38.60 -18.95 14.45
CA LYS A 161 39.29 -20.06 15.18
C LYS A 161 40.16 -21.03 14.38
N THR A 162 40.46 -20.79 13.10
CA THR A 162 41.20 -21.78 12.27
C THR A 162 42.50 -21.31 11.60
N LEU A 163 43.09 -20.18 12.02
CA LEU A 163 44.43 -19.76 11.56
C LEU A 163 45.34 -19.39 12.74
N GLY A 164 45.63 -20.34 13.61
CA GLY A 164 46.48 -20.10 14.79
C GLY A 164 47.26 -21.31 15.28
N ARG A 165 47.63 -22.25 14.40
CA ARG A 165 48.51 -23.37 14.79
C ARG A 165 49.33 -23.89 13.62
N ARG A 166 50.43 -23.20 13.28
CA ARG A 166 51.72 -23.81 12.91
C ARG A 166 52.77 -22.77 12.55
N ASN A 167 53.96 -22.99 13.12
CA ASN A 167 55.29 -22.54 12.71
C ASN A 167 55.71 -21.16 13.23
N MET A 168 56.96 -20.90 13.60
CA MET A 168 58.10 -21.73 14.01
C MET A 168 59.11 -20.71 14.56
N LYS A 169 59.59 -21.00 15.75
CA LYS A 169 60.74 -20.46 16.46
C LYS A 169 61.97 -20.32 15.54
N GLU A 170 62.55 -19.13 15.37
CA GLU A 170 64.02 -18.96 15.32
C GLU A 170 64.45 -17.49 15.52
N LYS A 171 65.47 -17.30 16.36
CA LYS A 171 66.10 -16.04 16.77
C LYS A 171 67.33 -15.77 15.90
N THR A 172 67.57 -14.54 15.45
CA THR A 172 68.92 -13.94 15.48
C THR A 172 68.87 -12.39 15.40
N PRO A 173 69.72 -11.65 16.15
CA PRO A 173 69.77 -10.19 16.13
C PRO A 173 71.03 -9.64 15.43
N SER A 174 70.92 -8.52 14.70
CA SER A 174 72.06 -7.63 14.43
C SER A 174 71.69 -6.24 13.88
N LYS A 175 71.69 -5.26 14.80
CA LYS A 175 72.27 -3.89 14.76
C LYS A 175 71.86 -2.80 13.72
N PRO A 176 72.03 -1.51 14.11
CA PRO A 176 71.38 -0.33 13.51
C PRO A 176 72.33 0.52 12.63
N LYS A 177 71.81 1.65 12.11
CA LYS A 177 72.43 2.88 11.53
C LYS A 177 71.73 3.19 10.18
N PHE A 178 71.42 4.42 9.75
CA PHE A 178 71.65 5.78 10.22
C PHE A 178 70.63 6.70 9.50
N ALA A 179 70.40 7.88 10.08
CA ALA A 179 69.50 8.91 9.58
C ALA A 179 70.03 9.69 8.35
N HIS A 180 69.12 10.20 7.53
CA HIS A 180 69.24 11.49 6.81
C HIS A 180 67.85 11.93 6.29
N ARG A 181 67.17 12.87 6.95
CA ARG A 181 67.12 14.34 6.72
C ARG A 181 66.16 14.78 5.59
N ILE A 182 64.99 15.25 6.04
CA ILE A 182 64.27 16.51 5.73
C ILE A 182 64.49 17.12 4.33
N SER A 183 63.39 17.28 3.57
CA SER A 183 62.88 18.62 3.19
C SER A 183 61.54 18.56 2.44
N ASN A 184 60.61 19.36 2.94
CA ASN A 184 59.42 19.97 2.33
C ASN A 184 59.28 19.85 0.80
N LEU A 185 58.07 19.53 0.33
CA LEU A 185 57.45 20.35 -0.71
C LEU A 185 55.91 20.26 -0.65
N GLU A 186 55.32 21.41 -0.88
CA GLU A 186 53.96 21.82 -0.58
C GLU A 186 52.91 21.27 -1.56
N HIS A 187 51.80 20.80 -0.99
CA HIS A 187 50.45 21.32 -1.23
C HIS A 187 50.12 21.82 -2.66
N PHE A 188 49.84 20.92 -3.61
CA PHE A 188 49.03 21.23 -4.78
C PHE A 188 48.17 20.03 -5.21
N SER A 189 46.86 20.13 -4.99
CA SER A 189 45.85 19.58 -5.89
C SER A 189 44.53 20.32 -5.68
N ASN A 190 44.46 21.52 -6.25
CA ASN A 190 43.20 22.08 -6.74
C ASN A 190 42.76 21.25 -7.93
N LEU A 191 41.58 20.63 -7.90
CA LEU A 191 40.79 20.30 -9.09
C LEU A 191 39.38 19.84 -8.70
N SER A 192 38.40 20.45 -9.39
CA SER A 192 37.04 19.95 -9.65
C SER A 192 36.09 19.89 -8.44
N GLY A 193 35.13 20.79 -8.26
CA GLY A 193 34.12 21.16 -9.26
C GLY A 193 32.90 20.26 -9.12
N SER A 194 31.91 20.67 -8.30
CA SER A 194 30.51 20.26 -8.51
C SER A 194 29.53 21.17 -7.75
N SER A 195 28.98 22.12 -8.51
CA SER A 195 27.56 22.49 -8.58
C SER A 195 26.73 22.38 -7.30
N ARG A 196 26.56 23.52 -6.60
CA ARG A 196 25.39 23.79 -5.76
C ARG A 196 24.34 24.49 -6.61
N TYR A 197 23.24 23.80 -6.91
CA TYR A 197 22.03 24.43 -7.44
C TYR A 197 21.08 24.70 -6.28
N SER A 198 21.11 25.94 -5.78
CA SER A 198 20.11 26.48 -4.86
C SER A 198 18.94 27.04 -5.69
N GLN A 199 17.81 26.34 -5.74
CA GLN A 199 16.57 26.93 -6.25
C GLN A 199 15.90 27.73 -5.13
N SER A 200 16.08 29.04 -5.24
CA SER A 200 15.31 30.09 -4.57
C SER A 200 13.91 30.16 -5.18
N THR A 201 12.90 29.63 -4.51
CA THR A 201 11.49 29.96 -4.79
C THR A 201 11.10 31.20 -3.99
N LYS A 202 11.05 32.35 -4.67
CA LYS A 202 10.37 33.57 -4.23
C LYS A 202 8.91 33.23 -3.91
N ARG A 203 8.53 33.32 -2.63
CA ARG A 203 7.14 33.27 -2.18
C ARG A 203 6.71 34.72 -1.93
N SER A 204 5.87 35.25 -2.83
CA SER A 204 5.18 36.51 -2.64
C SER A 204 4.25 36.42 -1.45
N SER A 205 4.54 37.21 -0.43
CA SER A 205 3.72 37.45 0.74
C SER A 205 2.53 38.33 0.37
N LEU A 206 1.32 37.80 0.50
CA LEU A 206 0.11 38.60 0.66
C LEU A 206 -0.29 38.49 2.13
N VAL A 207 -0.33 39.66 2.76
CA VAL A 207 -0.55 39.91 4.18
C VAL A 207 -2.03 39.66 4.47
N GLU A 208 -2.33 38.67 5.30
CA GLU A 208 -3.63 38.56 5.96
C GLU A 208 -3.39 38.49 7.46
N LYS A 209 -3.80 39.57 8.13
CA LYS A 209 -3.58 39.85 9.54
C LYS A 209 -4.82 39.39 10.29
N SER A 210 -4.88 38.12 10.70
CA SER A 210 -5.90 37.62 11.61
C SER A 210 -5.34 37.55 13.04
N ASN A 211 -5.81 38.44 13.90
CA ASN A 211 -5.68 38.31 15.35
C ASN A 211 -6.32 36.98 15.78
N SER A 212 -5.51 36.05 16.26
CA SER A 212 -5.99 34.83 16.93
C SER A 212 -5.35 34.79 18.31
N GLU A 213 -6.21 34.93 19.32
CA GLU A 213 -5.90 34.80 20.73
C GLU A 213 -5.24 33.45 21.01
N SER A 214 -4.06 33.48 21.62
CA SER A 214 -3.34 32.29 22.04
C SER A 214 -4.04 31.65 23.25
N VAL A 215 -4.92 30.68 22.99
CA VAL A 215 -5.39 29.76 24.04
C VAL A 215 -4.25 28.79 24.38
N LYS A 216 -3.75 28.88 25.62
CA LYS A 216 -2.78 27.94 26.18
C LYS A 216 -3.43 26.58 26.36
N ILE A 217 -3.22 25.66 25.41
CA ILE A 217 -3.60 24.25 25.57
C ILE A 217 -2.54 23.58 26.45
N VAL A 218 -2.91 23.34 27.71
CA VAL A 218 -2.14 22.52 28.66
C VAL A 218 -2.29 21.06 28.23
N ALA A 219 -1.25 20.50 27.62
CA ALA A 219 -1.19 19.08 27.30
C ALA A 219 -0.96 18.28 28.60
N ALA A 220 -2.04 17.69 29.13
CA ALA A 220 -1.95 16.70 30.19
C ALA A 220 -1.22 15.45 29.68
N ARG A 221 0.03 15.26 30.11
CA ARG A 221 0.80 14.05 29.91
C ARG A 221 0.14 12.89 30.67
N LEU A 222 -0.64 12.07 29.97
CA LEU A 222 -1.10 10.76 30.43
C LEU A 222 -0.01 9.71 30.15
N SER A 223 1.06 9.72 30.95
CA SER A 223 2.02 8.62 31.03
C SER A 223 1.61 7.70 32.18
N LYS A 224 0.77 6.70 31.90
CA LYS A 224 0.62 5.54 32.79
C LYS A 224 1.52 4.41 32.25
N PRO A 225 2.47 3.89 33.05
CA PRO A 225 3.29 2.75 32.64
C PRO A 225 2.43 1.47 32.56
N LEU A 226 2.72 0.64 31.55
CA LEU A 226 2.10 -0.68 31.37
C LEU A 226 2.60 -1.67 32.43
N PRO A 227 1.72 -2.57 32.93
CA PRO A 227 2.12 -3.59 33.90
C PRO A 227 3.03 -4.65 33.27
N THR A 228 4.14 -4.92 33.93
CA THR A 228 5.06 -6.02 33.67
C THR A 228 4.42 -7.35 34.06
N PHE A 229 4.10 -8.17 33.06
CA PHE A 229 3.79 -9.59 33.29
C PHE A 229 5.10 -10.36 33.40
N HIS A 230 5.35 -10.94 34.58
CA HIS A 230 6.37 -11.96 34.78
C HIS A 230 5.79 -13.32 34.35
N PHE A 231 6.48 -13.99 33.44
CA PHE A 231 6.41 -15.44 33.24
C PHE A 231 7.69 -16.06 33.81
#